data_AF-A0A6C0JB03-F1
#
_entry.id   AF-A0A6C0JB03-F1
#
_cell.length_a   1.000
_cell.length_b   1.000
_cell.length_c   1.000
_cell.angle_alpha   90.00
_cell.angle_beta   90.00
_cell.angle_gamma   90.00
#
_symmetry.space_group_name_H-M   'P 1'
#
loop_
_entity.id
_entity.type
_entity.pdbx_description
1 polymer ?
#
loop_
_entity_poly.entity_id
_entity_poly.type
_entity_poly.pdbx_seq_one_letter_code
_entity_poly.pdbx_strand_id
1 'polypeptide(L)'
;MTCITSRDKLPFAVTRFSTETYEQYQQFMSKSEKNSCVYNSPVKMKPSIQVNMPFCVLEMNNTTNQIVGASVVTNHPRMRQYKIYEEQNYNRYSFIGKYRVSRKELNESLPLHTLELLEFMLFKEKSHMKRGQGIQCISDDLFTKGRKYLNNNQICSENTMDTLQSDIEEQFLNVINAKRCLRNNDS
;
A
#
# COMPACT_ATOMS: atom_id res chain seq x y z
N MET A 1 19.91 6.92 4.45
CA MET A 1 18.62 6.35 4.91
C MET A 1 17.74 7.54 5.28
N THR A 2 16.88 7.98 4.38
CA THR A 2 16.13 9.24 4.56
C THR A 2 14.98 9.00 5.52
N CYS A 3 14.98 9.67 6.67
CA CYS A 3 13.84 9.68 7.57
C CYS A 3 12.72 10.46 6.88
N ILE A 4 11.58 9.79 6.64
CA ILE A 4 10.35 10.46 6.20
C ILE A 4 9.89 11.27 7.41
N THR A 5 10.00 12.59 7.33
CA THR A 5 9.52 13.49 8.38
C THR A 5 8.03 13.76 8.17
N SER A 6 7.30 14.19 9.21
CA SER A 6 5.86 14.49 9.13
C SER A 6 5.48 15.60 8.13
N ARG A 7 6.47 16.26 7.51
CA ARG A 7 6.26 17.32 6.50
C ARG A 7 6.29 16.82 5.06
N ASP A 8 6.81 15.63 4.79
CA ASP A 8 6.89 15.07 3.44
C ASP A 8 5.69 14.16 3.18
N LYS A 9 4.77 14.56 2.29
CA LYS A 9 3.61 13.75 1.87
C LYS A 9 4.10 12.39 1.38
N LEU A 10 3.72 11.31 2.07
CA LEU A 10 4.06 9.94 1.67
C LEU A 10 2.96 9.43 0.71
N PRO A 11 3.19 9.39 -0.61
CA PRO A 11 2.13 9.07 -1.54
C PRO A 11 1.62 7.64 -1.34
N PHE A 12 0.31 7.46 -1.38
CA PHE A 12 -0.29 6.14 -1.38
C PHE A 12 -0.43 5.60 -2.80
N ALA A 13 -0.09 4.33 -2.96
CA ALA A 13 -0.26 3.59 -4.18
C ALA A 13 -0.83 2.19 -3.89
N VAL A 14 -1.30 1.53 -4.93
CA VAL A 14 -1.85 0.18 -4.84
C VAL A 14 -1.11 -0.76 -5.76
N THR A 15 -0.91 -1.99 -5.28
CA THR A 15 -0.63 -3.16 -6.12
C THR A 15 -1.81 -4.11 -6.05
N ARG A 16 -1.98 -4.91 -7.10
CA ARG A 16 -3.17 -5.74 -7.29
C ARG A 16 -2.77 -7.20 -7.41
N PHE A 17 -3.45 -8.04 -6.66
CA PHE A 17 -3.36 -9.48 -6.71
C PHE A 17 -4.73 -10.08 -7.03
N SER A 18 -4.74 -11.16 -7.82
CA SER A 18 -5.72 -12.23 -7.62
C SER A 18 -5.27 -13.10 -6.44
N THR A 19 -6.17 -13.93 -5.89
CA THR A 19 -5.78 -14.94 -4.89
C THR A 19 -4.59 -15.77 -5.34
N GLU A 20 -4.58 -16.26 -6.58
CA GLU A 20 -3.46 -17.02 -7.16
C GLU A 20 -2.13 -16.25 -7.15
N THR A 21 -2.12 -15.01 -7.67
CA THR A 21 -0.87 -14.20 -7.67
C THR A 21 -0.43 -13.81 -6.26
N TYR A 22 -1.37 -13.69 -5.31
CA TYR A 22 -1.04 -13.45 -3.91
C TYR A 22 -0.40 -14.67 -3.27
N GLU A 23 -0.89 -15.89 -3.56
CA GLU A 23 -0.26 -17.13 -3.10
C GLU A 23 1.16 -17.28 -3.64
N GLN A 24 1.39 -17.02 -4.94
CA GLN A 24 2.74 -17.00 -5.53
C GLN A 24 3.64 -15.98 -4.84
N TYR A 25 3.13 -14.78 -4.55
CA TYR A 25 3.84 -13.78 -3.77
C TYR A 25 4.19 -14.27 -2.36
N GLN A 26 3.25 -14.87 -1.64
CA GLN A 26 3.50 -15.40 -0.30
C GLN A 26 4.54 -16.52 -0.30
N GLN A 27 4.49 -17.44 -1.26
CA GLN A 27 5.48 -18.51 -1.42
C GLN A 27 6.88 -17.98 -1.74
N PHE A 28 6.98 -16.92 -2.54
CA PHE A 28 8.24 -16.24 -2.79
C PHE A 28 8.77 -15.58 -1.50
N MET A 29 7.90 -14.87 -0.80
CA MET A 29 8.24 -14.16 0.43
C MET A 29 8.66 -15.09 1.57
N SER A 30 8.08 -16.30 1.67
CA SER A 30 8.46 -17.28 2.69
C SER A 30 9.86 -17.88 2.47
N LYS A 31 10.38 -17.81 1.24
CA LYS A 31 11.73 -18.29 0.87
C LYS A 31 12.77 -17.18 0.91
N SER A 32 12.35 -15.91 0.98
CA SER A 32 13.25 -14.77 1.06
C SER A 32 13.83 -14.67 2.47
N GLU A 33 15.12 -14.98 2.62
CA GLU A 33 15.88 -14.79 3.87
C GLU A 33 15.92 -13.32 4.32
N LYS A 34 15.72 -12.40 3.36
CA LYS A 34 15.68 -10.97 3.65
C LYS A 34 14.27 -10.59 4.08
N ASN A 35 14.17 -10.01 5.28
CA ASN A 35 12.99 -9.37 5.86
C ASN A 35 12.38 -8.22 5.03
N SER A 36 12.79 -8.08 3.77
CA SER A 36 12.31 -7.13 2.76
C SER A 36 11.07 -7.65 2.06
N CYS A 37 10.18 -6.75 1.64
CA CYS A 37 9.11 -7.02 0.68
C CYS A 37 9.53 -6.68 -0.75
N VAL A 38 9.02 -7.44 -1.71
CA VAL A 38 9.32 -7.26 -3.14
C VAL A 38 8.04 -7.23 -3.95
N TYR A 39 7.81 -6.15 -4.67
CA TYR A 39 6.66 -5.97 -5.53
C TYR A 39 7.12 -5.97 -6.98
N ASN A 40 6.72 -7.00 -7.71
CA ASN A 40 6.95 -7.09 -9.13
C ASN A 40 5.83 -6.39 -9.92
N SER A 41 6.18 -5.77 -11.04
CA SER A 41 5.27 -4.97 -11.84
C SER A 41 5.59 -5.10 -13.34
N PRO A 42 4.58 -5.17 -14.22
CA PRO A 42 4.78 -5.24 -15.67
C PRO A 42 5.20 -3.91 -16.28
N VAL A 43 5.00 -2.80 -15.56
CA VAL A 43 5.30 -1.43 -16.00
C VAL A 43 6.04 -0.68 -14.89
N LYS A 44 6.81 0.35 -15.28
CA LYS A 44 7.35 1.29 -14.29
C LYS A 44 6.20 2.09 -13.69
N MET A 45 6.40 2.59 -12.47
CA MET A 45 5.46 3.52 -11.88
C MET A 45 5.43 4.82 -12.68
N LYS A 46 4.27 5.48 -12.73
CA LYS A 46 4.15 6.78 -13.41
C LYS A 46 5.08 7.82 -12.76
N PRO A 47 5.50 8.86 -13.49
CA PRO A 47 6.38 9.92 -12.96
C PRO A 47 5.78 10.75 -11.82
N SER A 48 4.53 10.50 -11.43
CA SER A 48 3.84 11.17 -10.31
C SER A 48 4.53 10.98 -8.96
N ILE A 49 5.35 9.92 -8.84
CA ILE A 49 6.30 9.77 -7.73
C ILE A 49 7.68 9.80 -8.35
N GLN A 50 8.53 10.72 -7.90
CA GLN A 50 9.89 10.86 -8.42
C GLN A 50 10.71 9.60 -8.11
N VAL A 51 11.72 9.34 -8.94
CA VAL A 51 12.66 8.24 -8.70
C VAL A 51 13.39 8.46 -7.38
N ASN A 52 13.65 7.38 -6.65
CA ASN A 52 14.25 7.35 -5.31
C ASN A 52 13.39 7.95 -4.18
N MET A 53 12.14 8.33 -4.45
CA MET A 53 11.22 8.77 -3.40
C MET A 53 10.46 7.60 -2.78
N PRO A 54 10.19 7.63 -1.46
CA PRO A 54 9.37 6.63 -0.80
C PRO A 54 7.89 6.81 -1.11
N PHE A 55 7.14 5.71 -1.05
CA PHE A 55 5.68 5.68 -1.15
C PHE A 55 5.12 4.52 -0.32
N CYS A 56 3.88 4.64 0.12
CA CYS A 56 3.15 3.54 0.76
C CYS A 56 2.45 2.72 -0.33
N VAL A 57 2.65 1.42 -0.37
CA VAL A 57 1.91 0.50 -1.25
C VAL A 57 0.92 -0.31 -0.43
N LEU A 58 -0.36 -0.28 -0.83
CA LEU A 58 -1.41 -1.14 -0.32
C LEU A 58 -1.55 -2.37 -1.22
N GLU A 59 -1.57 -3.55 -0.62
CA GLU A 59 -1.71 -4.83 -1.29
C GLU A 59 -3.19 -5.18 -1.42
N MET A 60 -3.77 -4.97 -2.60
CA MET A 60 -5.18 -5.29 -2.88
C MET A 60 -5.32 -6.72 -3.40
N ASN A 61 -5.99 -7.60 -2.67
CA ASN A 61 -6.52 -8.84 -3.23
C ASN A 61 -7.88 -8.55 -3.87
N ASN A 62 -7.91 -8.49 -5.21
CA ASN A 62 -9.08 -8.16 -6.00
C ASN A 62 -10.12 -9.29 -6.08
N THR A 63 -9.72 -10.53 -5.77
CA THR A 63 -10.63 -11.69 -5.71
C THR A 63 -11.46 -11.60 -4.43
N THR A 64 -10.83 -11.30 -3.29
CA THR A 64 -11.54 -11.19 -2.00
C THR A 64 -12.02 -9.78 -1.67
N ASN A 65 -11.60 -8.77 -2.45
CA ASN A 65 -11.80 -7.34 -2.19
C ASN A 65 -11.26 -6.90 -0.82
N GLN A 66 -10.07 -7.37 -0.48
CA GLN A 66 -9.42 -7.06 0.79
C GLN A 66 -8.04 -6.46 0.61
N ILE A 67 -7.69 -5.53 1.48
CA ILE A 67 -6.30 -5.09 1.68
C ILE A 67 -5.61 -6.15 2.55
N VAL A 68 -4.63 -6.85 1.99
CA VAL A 68 -3.96 -7.99 2.65
C VAL A 68 -2.64 -7.61 3.32
N GLY A 69 -2.15 -6.40 3.06
CA GLY A 69 -0.97 -5.83 3.69
C GLY A 69 -0.61 -4.45 3.14
N ALA A 70 0.41 -3.86 3.73
CA ALA A 70 0.97 -2.57 3.30
C ALA A 70 2.47 -2.49 3.57
N SER A 71 3.17 -1.65 2.80
CA SER A 71 4.61 -1.44 2.93
C SER A 71 5.04 -0.04 2.50
N VAL A 72 6.12 0.47 3.10
CA VAL A 72 6.88 1.59 2.53
C VAL A 72 7.93 1.05 1.56
N VAL A 73 7.88 1.54 0.34
CA VAL A 73 8.71 1.12 -0.79
C VAL A 73 9.37 2.35 -1.40
N THR A 74 10.60 2.21 -1.89
CA THR A 74 11.26 3.27 -2.64
C THR A 74 11.01 3.10 -4.13
N ASN A 75 10.70 4.19 -4.84
CA ASN A 75 10.56 4.19 -6.29
C ASN A 75 11.93 4.03 -6.99
N HIS A 76 12.47 2.82 -6.92
CA HIS A 76 13.74 2.46 -7.52
C HIS A 76 13.57 1.12 -8.27
N PRO A 77 12.91 1.12 -9.44
CA PRO A 77 12.58 -0.12 -10.15
C PRO A 77 13.83 -0.80 -10.68
N ARG A 78 14.02 -2.07 -10.32
CA ARG A 78 15.11 -2.91 -10.82
C ARG A 78 14.56 -3.86 -11.88
N MET A 79 15.21 -3.94 -13.03
CA MET A 79 14.70 -4.73 -14.14
C MET A 79 14.94 -6.23 -13.90
N ARG A 80 13.86 -7.03 -13.97
CA ARG A 80 13.87 -8.51 -13.93
C ARG A 80 14.70 -9.13 -12.80
N GLN A 81 14.76 -8.47 -11.64
CA GLN A 81 15.62 -8.93 -10.55
C GLN A 81 15.05 -10.18 -9.85
N TYR A 82 13.73 -10.28 -9.73
CA TYR A 82 13.06 -11.39 -9.07
C TYR A 82 12.04 -12.05 -9.98
N LYS A 83 11.92 -13.37 -9.90
CA LYS A 83 10.90 -14.17 -10.59
C LYS A 83 9.86 -14.64 -9.57
N ILE A 84 8.88 -13.79 -9.32
CA ILE A 84 7.83 -14.04 -8.32
C ILE A 84 6.66 -14.78 -8.96
N TYR A 85 6.24 -14.35 -10.15
CA TYR A 85 5.04 -14.84 -10.80
C TYR A 85 5.34 -15.82 -11.93
N GLU A 86 4.40 -16.71 -12.21
CA GLU A 86 4.46 -17.60 -13.39
C GLU A 86 4.36 -16.80 -14.69
N GLU A 87 3.42 -15.87 -14.77
CA GLU A 87 3.28 -14.92 -15.87
C GLU A 87 4.49 -13.98 -15.90
N GLN A 88 5.34 -14.16 -16.91
CA GLN A 88 6.63 -13.48 -17.01
C GLN A 88 6.49 -11.96 -17.17
N ASN A 89 5.39 -11.48 -17.75
CA ASN A 89 5.18 -10.06 -17.92
C ASN A 89 5.12 -9.33 -16.57
N TYR A 90 4.57 -9.95 -15.52
CA TYR A 90 4.51 -9.34 -14.20
C TYR A 90 5.89 -9.21 -13.53
N ASN A 91 6.89 -9.98 -13.96
CA ASN A 91 8.25 -9.95 -13.41
C ASN A 91 9.19 -8.90 -14.05
N ARG A 92 8.65 -7.91 -14.76
CA ARG A 92 9.48 -6.98 -15.55
C ARG A 92 10.27 -5.99 -14.68
N TYR A 93 9.64 -5.44 -13.66
CA TYR A 93 10.23 -4.46 -12.73
C TYR A 93 9.99 -4.87 -11.29
N SER A 94 11.03 -4.83 -10.47
CA SER A 94 10.99 -5.16 -9.05
C SER A 94 11.19 -3.90 -8.21
N PHE A 95 10.27 -3.67 -7.29
CA PHE A 95 10.33 -2.62 -6.27
C PHE A 95 10.53 -3.27 -4.90
N ILE A 96 11.46 -2.76 -4.10
CA ILE A 96 11.87 -3.39 -2.84
C ILE A 96 11.53 -2.45 -1.69
N GLY A 97 10.86 -2.97 -0.66
CA GLY A 97 10.64 -2.31 0.62
C GLY A 97 11.33 -3.07 1.76
N LYS A 98 11.60 -2.38 2.87
CA LYS A 98 12.29 -2.99 4.01
C LYS A 98 11.35 -3.70 4.98
N TYR A 99 10.08 -3.28 5.05
CA TYR A 99 9.12 -3.82 6.01
C TYR A 99 7.74 -3.96 5.39
N ARG A 100 7.04 -5.06 5.72
CA ARG A 100 5.64 -5.29 5.37
C ARG A 100 4.81 -5.45 6.62
N VAL A 101 3.70 -4.72 6.69
CA VAL A 101 2.66 -4.85 7.71
C VAL A 101 1.55 -5.72 7.12
N SER A 102 1.20 -6.81 7.80
CA SER A 102 0.11 -7.70 7.38
C SER A 102 -1.26 -7.09 7.68
N ARG A 103 -2.32 -7.60 7.04
CA ARG A 103 -3.71 -7.24 7.40
C ARG A 103 -3.99 -7.35 8.89
N LYS A 104 -3.52 -8.43 9.54
CA LYS A 104 -3.71 -8.64 10.98
C LYS A 104 -3.13 -7.47 11.78
N GLU A 105 -1.88 -7.12 11.51
CA GLU A 105 -1.22 -6.00 12.18
C GLU A 105 -1.87 -4.65 11.85
N LEU A 106 -2.36 -4.45 10.62
CA LEU A 106 -3.13 -3.25 10.26
C LEU A 106 -4.42 -3.16 11.07
N ASN A 107 -5.18 -4.25 11.21
CA ASN A 107 -6.39 -4.27 12.03
C ASN A 107 -6.12 -4.01 13.52
N GLU A 108 -4.98 -4.48 14.03
CA GLU A 108 -4.57 -4.29 15.42
C GLU A 108 -4.09 -2.85 15.71
N SER A 109 -3.58 -2.15 14.70
CA SER A 109 -2.88 -0.87 14.89
C SER A 109 -3.60 0.35 14.32
N LEU A 110 -4.44 0.18 13.29
CA LEU A 110 -5.19 1.29 12.70
C LEU A 110 -6.46 1.57 13.53
N PRO A 111 -6.95 2.83 13.55
CA PRO A 111 -8.24 3.14 14.12
C PRO A 111 -9.36 2.34 13.46
N LEU A 112 -10.42 2.08 14.23
CA LEU A 112 -11.61 1.37 13.77
C LEU A 112 -12.14 1.96 12.45
N HIS A 113 -12.61 1.09 11.55
CA HIS A 113 -13.14 1.43 10.22
C HIS A 113 -12.15 2.03 9.21
N THR A 114 -10.91 2.37 9.57
CA THR A 114 -9.91 2.93 8.63
C THR A 114 -9.68 2.00 7.44
N LEU A 115 -9.45 0.71 7.72
CA LEU A 115 -9.20 -0.28 6.68
C LEU A 115 -10.45 -0.54 5.84
N GLU A 116 -11.63 -0.59 6.46
CA GLU A 116 -12.91 -0.80 5.79
C GLU A 116 -13.26 0.36 4.84
N LEU A 117 -12.95 1.59 5.24
CA LEU A 117 -13.10 2.78 4.39
C LEU A 117 -12.19 2.71 3.18
N LEU A 118 -10.91 2.36 3.37
CA LEU A 118 -9.98 2.17 2.26
C LEU A 118 -10.46 1.06 1.31
N GLU A 119 -10.98 -0.04 1.84
CA GLU A 119 -11.55 -1.12 1.03
C GLU A 119 -12.78 -0.66 0.25
N PHE A 120 -13.69 0.08 0.88
CA PHE A 120 -14.82 0.68 0.19
C PHE A 120 -14.35 1.56 -0.99
N MET A 121 -13.42 2.48 -0.74
CA MET A 121 -12.86 3.38 -1.75
C MET A 121 -12.19 2.61 -2.90
N LEU A 122 -11.38 1.59 -2.58
CA LEU A 122 -10.55 0.91 -3.57
C LEU A 122 -11.27 -0.18 -4.35
N PHE A 123 -12.36 -0.74 -3.81
CA PHE A 123 -13.06 -1.87 -4.43
C PHE A 123 -14.49 -1.55 -4.91
N LYS A 124 -15.17 -0.55 -4.33
CA LYS A 124 -16.61 -0.33 -4.55
C LYS A 124 -16.96 1.04 -5.13
N GLU A 125 -16.18 2.07 -4.79
CA GLU A 125 -16.48 3.43 -5.18
C GLU A 125 -16.42 3.67 -6.71
N LYS A 126 -17.08 4.73 -7.19
CA LYS A 126 -16.92 5.15 -8.58
C LYS A 126 -15.46 5.57 -8.82
N SER A 127 -14.84 4.95 -9.83
CA SER A 127 -13.38 5.02 -10.07
C SER A 127 -12.54 4.18 -9.09
N HIS A 128 -13.11 3.10 -8.55
CA HIS A 128 -12.37 2.11 -7.77
C HIS A 128 -11.11 1.64 -8.50
N MET A 129 -10.12 1.19 -7.75
CA MET A 129 -8.81 0.86 -8.30
C MET A 129 -8.64 -0.61 -8.65
N LYS A 130 -9.69 -1.43 -8.75
CA LYS A 130 -9.58 -2.86 -9.15
C LYS A 130 -8.93 -3.12 -10.51
N ARG A 131 -8.95 -2.12 -11.40
CA ARG A 131 -8.40 -2.22 -12.77
C ARG A 131 -7.20 -1.29 -12.91
N GLY A 132 -6.29 -1.64 -13.80
CA GLY A 132 -5.04 -0.91 -14.04
C GLY A 132 -3.84 -1.84 -14.06
N GLN A 133 -2.76 -1.38 -14.69
CA GLN A 133 -1.50 -2.13 -14.76
C GLN A 133 -0.47 -1.52 -13.80
N GLY A 134 0.25 -2.42 -13.14
CA GLY A 134 1.33 -2.09 -12.22
C GLY A 134 0.91 -1.33 -10.97
N ILE A 135 1.90 -0.70 -10.34
CA ILE A 135 1.71 0.10 -9.12
C ILE A 135 1.13 1.46 -9.52
N GLN A 136 0.01 1.85 -8.91
CA GLN A 136 -0.69 3.08 -9.25
C GLN A 136 -1.00 3.91 -8.01
N CYS A 137 -0.72 5.21 -8.08
CA CYS A 137 -1.06 6.16 -7.02
C CYS A 137 -2.57 6.28 -6.84
N ILE A 138 -3.00 6.37 -5.58
CA ILE A 138 -4.37 6.75 -5.24
C ILE A 138 -4.52 8.24 -5.51
N SER A 139 -5.57 8.63 -6.23
CA SER A 139 -5.85 10.03 -6.54
C SER A 139 -6.58 10.73 -5.40
N ASP A 140 -6.33 12.03 -5.22
CA ASP A 140 -7.02 12.88 -4.24
C ASP A 140 -8.56 12.91 -4.45
N ASP A 141 -9.05 12.73 -5.69
CA ASP A 141 -10.48 12.57 -5.99
C ASP A 141 -11.11 11.37 -5.27
N LEU A 142 -10.37 10.27 -5.13
CA LEU A 142 -10.88 9.07 -4.46
C LEU A 142 -11.00 9.30 -2.96
N PHE A 143 -10.03 9.97 -2.34
CA PHE A 143 -10.13 10.42 -0.94
C PHE A 143 -11.29 11.41 -0.74
N THR A 144 -11.50 12.31 -1.69
CA THR A 144 -12.64 13.25 -1.67
C THR A 144 -13.97 12.51 -1.67
N LYS A 145 -14.10 11.41 -2.43
CA LYS A 145 -15.30 10.55 -2.43
C LYS A 145 -15.45 9.76 -1.14
N GLY A 146 -14.37 9.15 -0.64
CA GLY A 146 -14.37 8.46 0.65
C GLY A 146 -14.86 9.35 1.79
N ARG A 147 -14.43 10.62 1.80
CA ARG A 147 -14.93 11.63 2.73
C ARG A 147 -16.45 11.86 2.60
N LYS A 148 -16.95 12.06 1.38
CA LYS A 148 -18.40 12.25 1.16
C LYS A 148 -19.21 11.05 1.66
N TYR A 149 -18.69 9.85 1.49
CA TYR A 149 -19.30 8.63 2.01
C TYR A 149 -19.38 8.63 3.54
N LEU A 150 -18.30 9.00 4.25
CA LEU A 150 -18.33 9.11 5.71
C LEU A 150 -19.39 10.11 6.20
N ASN A 151 -19.46 11.28 5.56
CA ASN A 151 -20.39 12.36 5.93
C ASN A 151 -21.84 11.92 5.77
N ASN A 152 -22.17 11.33 4.63
CA ASN A 152 -23.54 10.92 4.33
C ASN A 152 -24.05 9.82 5.27
N ASN A 153 -23.14 9.03 5.86
CA ASN A 153 -23.47 7.94 6.76
C ASN A 153 -23.22 8.27 8.24
N GLN A 154 -22.87 9.53 8.57
CA GLN A 154 -22.59 10.00 9.95
C GLN A 154 -21.56 9.13 10.71
N ILE A 155 -20.58 8.57 9.99
CA ILE A 155 -19.61 7.62 10.56
C ILE A 155 -18.53 8.35 11.40
N CYS A 156 -18.30 9.65 11.17
CA CYS A 156 -17.34 10.48 11.90
C CYS A 156 -17.88 11.91 12.11
N SER A 157 -17.43 12.62 13.15
CA SER A 157 -17.85 13.99 13.47
C SER A 157 -17.24 15.05 12.52
N GLU A 158 -17.95 16.16 12.32
CA GLU A 158 -17.76 17.16 11.25
C GLU A 158 -16.41 17.90 11.24
N ASN A 159 -15.58 17.79 12.28
CA ASN A 159 -14.33 18.55 12.40
C ASN A 159 -13.07 17.86 11.82
N THR A 160 -13.18 16.62 11.34
CA THR A 160 -12.04 15.81 10.82
C THR A 160 -11.91 15.89 9.28
N MET A 161 -12.50 16.90 8.65
CA MET A 161 -13.03 16.78 7.28
C MET A 161 -12.14 17.30 6.14
N ASP A 162 -11.08 18.05 6.41
CA ASP A 162 -10.12 18.46 5.36
C ASP A 162 -8.86 17.60 5.30
N THR A 163 -8.74 16.62 6.19
CA THR A 163 -7.50 15.90 6.49
C THR A 163 -7.57 14.40 6.24
N LEU A 164 -8.67 13.82 5.71
CA LEU A 164 -8.82 12.36 5.60
C LEU A 164 -7.59 11.66 4.98
N GLN A 165 -7.04 12.23 3.91
CA GLN A 165 -5.82 11.70 3.30
C GLN A 165 -4.62 11.80 4.25
N SER A 166 -4.37 12.97 4.85
CA SER A 166 -3.24 13.17 5.76
C SER A 166 -3.38 12.34 7.04
N ASP A 167 -4.60 12.12 7.54
CA ASP A 167 -4.88 11.33 8.74
C ASP A 167 -4.58 9.85 8.47
N ILE A 168 -5.03 9.33 7.32
CA ILE A 168 -4.71 7.96 6.90
C ILE A 168 -3.19 7.83 6.67
N GLU A 169 -2.57 8.82 6.02
CA GLU A 169 -1.13 8.84 5.79
C GLU A 169 -0.34 8.78 7.10
N GLU A 170 -0.71 9.60 8.10
CA GLU A 170 -0.10 9.63 9.42
C GLU A 170 -0.30 8.31 10.18
N GLN A 171 -1.52 7.77 10.18
CA GLN A 171 -1.82 6.49 10.83
C GLN A 171 -0.94 5.36 10.28
N PHE A 172 -0.86 5.21 8.96
CA PHE A 172 -0.01 4.19 8.35
C PHE A 172 1.48 4.42 8.61
N LEU A 173 1.93 5.68 8.59
CA LEU A 173 3.32 6.01 8.89
C LEU A 173 3.67 5.60 10.33
N ASN A 174 2.77 5.83 11.29
CA ASN A 174 2.94 5.42 12.68
C ASN A 174 3.05 3.89 12.82
N VAL A 175 2.15 3.14 12.18
CA VAL A 175 2.19 1.66 12.19
C VAL A 175 3.51 1.14 11.61
N ILE A 176 3.95 1.71 10.49
CA ILE A 176 5.16 1.27 9.80
C ILE A 176 6.42 1.64 10.60
N ASN A 177 6.44 2.83 11.22
CA ASN A 177 7.55 3.25 12.09
C ASN A 177 7.62 2.40 13.36
N ALA A 178 6.49 2.07 13.99
CA ALA A 178 6.45 1.16 15.12
C ALA A 178 7.06 -0.21 14.77
N LYS A 179 6.68 -0.78 13.62
CA LYS A 179 7.25 -2.03 13.12
C LYS A 179 8.75 -1.93 12.85
N ARG A 180 9.21 -0.80 12.33
CA ARG A 180 10.64 -0.52 12.14
C ARG A 180 11.39 -0.48 13.47
N CYS A 181 10.84 0.16 14.49
CA CYS A 181 11.47 0.28 15.82
C CYS A 181 11.60 -1.08 16.51
N LEU A 182 10.54 -1.89 16.53
CA LEU A 182 10.57 -3.24 17.13
C LEU A 182 11.70 -4.08 16.54
N ARG A 183 11.83 -4.10 15.20
CA ARG A 183 12.84 -4.90 14.49
C ARG A 183 14.27 -4.45 14.72
N ASN A 184 14.51 -3.15 14.90
CA ASN A 184 15.85 -2.63 15.15
C ASN A 184 16.35 -2.96 16.57
N ASN A 185 15.45 -3.32 17.49
CA ASN A 185 15.82 -3.78 18.83
C ASN A 185 16.13 -5.28 18.88
N ASP A 186 15.70 -6.04 17.86
CA ASP A 186 15.95 -7.48 17.71
C ASP A 186 17.22 -7.80 16.89
N SER A 187 17.99 -6.78 16.47
CA SER A 187 19.20 -6.90 15.61
C SER A 187 20.45 -6.46 16.36
#